data_AF-X1QMM4-F1
#
_entry.id   AF-X1QMM4-F1
#
_cell.length_a   1.000
_cell.length_b   1.000
_cell.length_c   1.000
_cell.angle_alpha   90.00
_cell.angle_beta   90.00
_cell.angle_gamma   90.00
#
_symmetry.space_group_name_H-M   'P 1'
#
loop_
_entity.id
_entity.type
_entity.pdbx_description
1 polymer ?
#
loop_
_entity_poly.entity_id
_entity_poly.type
_entity_poly.pdbx_seq_one_letter_code
_entity_poly.pdbx_strand_id
1 'polypeptide(L)'
;MKCEVKPARIGRKTSFDSLIVEIFTDGTVKPDDAVGEAARILTEYLGFFMAEPPKGKKAESEKKLLEQSVEELGLSAVPVKALRSSGIKKIGDLVEKGSKELLKIQNFGEKSLQKLEKKLAECGLSLSEGEIS
;
A
#
# COMPACT_ATOMS: atom_id res chain seq x y z
N MET A 1 -21.40 -13.96 -32.44
CA MET A 1 -21.32 -14.01 -30.97
C MET A 1 -22.67 -13.63 -30.41
N LYS A 2 -23.21 -14.40 -29.46
CA LYS A 2 -24.46 -14.11 -28.76
C LYS A 2 -24.19 -14.07 -27.26
N CYS A 3 -24.83 -13.14 -26.55
CA CYS A 3 -24.64 -12.93 -25.12
C CYS A 3 -26.01 -12.81 -24.45
N GLU A 4 -26.19 -13.50 -23.33
CA GLU A 4 -27.44 -13.51 -22.57
C GLU A 4 -27.15 -13.57 -21.07
N VAL A 5 -27.85 -12.78 -20.26
CA VAL A 5 -27.76 -12.79 -18.80
C VAL A 5 -29.05 -13.35 -18.22
N LYS A 6 -28.95 -14.32 -17.30
CA LYS A 6 -30.10 -14.94 -16.62
C LYS A 6 -29.88 -14.98 -15.11
N PRO A 7 -30.93 -14.92 -14.28
CA PRO A 7 -30.79 -15.15 -12.85
C PRO A 7 -30.20 -16.55 -12.56
N ALA A 8 -29.23 -16.61 -11.66
CA ALA A 8 -28.57 -17.83 -11.24
C ALA A 8 -28.97 -18.21 -9.81
N ARG A 9 -29.32 -19.49 -9.61
CA ARG A 9 -29.57 -20.05 -8.28
C ARG A 9 -28.42 -20.95 -7.89
N ILE A 10 -27.64 -20.54 -6.89
CA ILE A 10 -26.53 -21.31 -6.35
C ILE A 10 -26.91 -21.77 -4.94
N GLY A 11 -27.32 -23.03 -4.83
CA GLY A 11 -27.86 -23.61 -3.59
C GLY A 11 -29.10 -22.88 -3.10
N ARG A 12 -29.02 -22.25 -1.92
CA ARG A 12 -30.11 -21.45 -1.32
C ARG A 12 -30.04 -19.95 -1.66
N LYS A 13 -28.99 -19.47 -2.32
CA LYS A 13 -28.82 -18.05 -2.69
C LYS A 13 -29.32 -17.80 -4.11
N THR A 14 -30.11 -16.74 -4.30
CA THR A 14 -30.73 -16.34 -5.59
C THR A 14 -30.23 -15.00 -6.12
N SER A 15 -29.24 -14.39 -5.46
CA SER A 15 -28.72 -13.04 -5.78
C SER A 15 -27.54 -13.07 -6.75
N PHE A 16 -27.48 -14.05 -7.64
CA PHE A 16 -26.41 -14.19 -8.62
C PHE A 16 -26.99 -14.09 -10.03
N ASP A 17 -26.17 -13.61 -10.95
CA ASP A 17 -26.48 -13.61 -12.38
C ASP A 17 -25.54 -14.59 -13.11
N SER A 18 -26.08 -15.28 -14.11
CA SER A 18 -25.37 -16.18 -15.01
C SER A 18 -25.24 -15.51 -16.37
N LEU A 19 -24.00 -15.31 -16.81
CA LEU A 19 -23.66 -14.81 -18.14
C LEU A 19 -23.39 -15.99 -19.07
N ILE A 20 -24.14 -16.10 -20.16
CA ILE A 20 -23.99 -17.11 -21.20
C ILE A 20 -23.48 -16.42 -22.47
N VAL A 21 -22.32 -16.85 -22.96
CA VAL A 21 -21.70 -16.31 -24.18
C VAL A 21 -21.51 -17.43 -25.19
N GLU A 22 -22.15 -17.33 -26.33
CA GLU A 22 -21.98 -18.25 -27.47
C GLU A 22 -21.01 -17.66 -28.48
N ILE A 23 -19.95 -18.41 -28.77
CA ILE A 23 -18.83 -17.98 -29.60
C ILE A 23 -18.73 -18.90 -30.81
N PHE A 24 -18.67 -18.29 -31.99
CA PHE A 24 -18.53 -18.97 -33.26
C PHE A 24 -17.22 -18.51 -33.88
N THR A 25 -16.42 -19.44 -34.37
CA THR A 25 -15.13 -19.18 -35.03
C THR A 25 -15.15 -19.83 -36.40
N ASP A 26 -14.31 -19.35 -37.31
CA ASP A 26 -14.14 -19.91 -38.66
C ASP A 26 -13.09 -21.05 -38.70
N GLY A 27 -12.57 -21.46 -37.54
CA GLY A 27 -11.55 -22.49 -37.40
C GLY A 27 -10.11 -21.97 -37.38
N THR A 28 -9.87 -20.68 -37.65
CA THR A 28 -8.53 -20.07 -37.58
C THR A 28 -8.02 -19.96 -36.14
N VAL A 29 -8.93 -19.73 -35.18
CA VAL A 29 -8.66 -19.63 -33.74
C VAL A 29 -9.71 -20.46 -33.01
N LYS A 30 -9.31 -21.20 -31.97
CA LYS A 30 -10.28 -21.94 -31.15
C LYS A 30 -11.09 -20.96 -30.29
N PRO A 31 -12.38 -21.22 -30.02
CA PRO A 31 -13.20 -20.37 -29.17
C PRO A 31 -12.57 -20.08 -27.80
N ASP A 32 -11.96 -21.08 -27.16
CA ASP A 32 -11.32 -20.94 -25.85
C ASP A 32 -10.13 -19.98 -25.89
N ASP A 33 -9.28 -20.09 -26.93
CA ASP A 33 -8.12 -19.22 -27.12
C ASP A 33 -8.56 -17.76 -27.36
N ALA A 34 -9.64 -17.57 -28.13
CA ALA A 34 -10.21 -16.25 -28.39
C ALA A 34 -10.76 -15.60 -27.11
N VAL A 35 -11.40 -16.36 -26.23
CA VAL A 35 -11.86 -15.84 -24.92
C VAL A 35 -10.68 -15.53 -24.01
N GLY A 36 -9.67 -16.40 -23.97
CA GLY A 36 -8.46 -16.18 -23.18
C GLY A 36 -7.77 -14.87 -23.56
N GLU A 37 -7.62 -14.62 -24.86
CA GLU A 37 -7.02 -13.38 -25.34
C GLU A 37 -7.89 -12.15 -25.07
N ALA A 38 -9.21 -12.26 -25.25
CA ALA A 38 -10.14 -11.18 -24.90
C ALA A 38 -10.09 -10.84 -23.40
N ALA A 39 -9.99 -11.85 -22.52
CA ALA A 39 -9.86 -11.67 -21.09
C ALA A 39 -8.51 -11.01 -20.71
N ARG A 40 -7.42 -11.36 -21.40
CA ARG A 40 -6.11 -10.73 -21.23
C ARG A 40 -6.17 -9.25 -21.58
N ILE A 41 -6.71 -8.92 -22.76
CA ILE A 41 -6.88 -7.54 -23.23
C ILE A 41 -7.76 -6.75 -22.24
N LEU A 42 -8.90 -7.32 -21.85
CA LEU A 42 -9.81 -6.70 -20.89
C LEU A 42 -9.09 -6.39 -19.56
N THR A 43 -8.31 -7.35 -19.05
CA THR A 43 -7.52 -7.17 -17.82
C THR A 43 -6.48 -6.05 -17.95
N GLU A 44 -5.82 -5.94 -19.09
CA GLU A 44 -4.85 -4.87 -19.36
C GLU A 44 -5.51 -3.48 -19.30
N TYR A 45 -6.68 -3.33 -19.93
CA TYR A 45 -7.46 -2.09 -19.88
C TYR A 45 -8.02 -1.80 -18.48
N LEU A 46 -8.50 -2.81 -17.76
CA LEU A 46 -8.95 -2.67 -16.38
C LEU A 46 -7.81 -2.35 -15.41
N GLY A 47 -6.58 -2.76 -15.74
CA GLY A 47 -5.38 -2.41 -14.98
C GLY A 47 -5.21 -0.91 -14.79
N PHE A 48 -5.64 -0.09 -15.77
CA PHE A 48 -5.65 1.36 -15.65
C PHE A 48 -6.60 1.87 -14.54
N PHE A 49 -7.74 1.22 -14.35
CA PHE A 49 -8.74 1.59 -13.35
C PHE A 49 -8.49 0.93 -11.98
N MET A 50 -7.84 -0.24 -11.99
CA MET A 50 -7.40 -0.94 -10.78
C MET A 50 -6.12 -0.37 -10.21
N ALA A 51 -5.34 0.35 -11.02
CA ALA A 51 -4.31 1.24 -10.50
C ALA A 51 -5.01 2.19 -9.52
N GLU A 52 -4.68 2.06 -8.24
CA GLU A 52 -5.05 3.08 -7.25
C GLU A 52 -4.73 4.45 -7.88
N PRO A 53 -5.60 5.48 -7.70
CA PRO A 53 -5.23 6.84 -8.11
C PRO A 53 -3.81 7.04 -7.63
N PRO A 54 -2.88 7.47 -8.50
CA PRO A 54 -1.47 7.30 -8.23
C PRO A 54 -1.22 7.75 -6.80
N LYS A 55 -0.84 6.80 -5.92
CA LYS A 55 -0.03 7.14 -4.74
C LYS A 55 1.31 7.59 -5.33
N GLY A 56 1.27 8.73 -6.01
CA GLY A 56 2.16 9.04 -7.11
C GLY A 56 3.54 9.21 -6.56
N LYS A 57 4.51 8.44 -7.05
CA LYS A 57 5.93 8.54 -6.66
C LYS A 57 6.22 8.32 -5.17
N LYS A 58 5.20 8.26 -4.29
CA LYS A 58 5.34 8.16 -2.84
C LYS A 58 5.80 6.77 -2.43
N ALA A 59 5.26 5.68 -2.96
CA ALA A 59 5.65 4.34 -2.50
C ALA A 59 7.12 3.99 -2.78
N GLU A 60 7.71 4.49 -3.87
CA GLU A 60 9.14 4.29 -4.17
C GLU A 60 10.03 5.28 -3.42
N SER A 61 9.59 6.55 -3.25
CA SER A 61 10.30 7.50 -2.40
C SER A 61 10.24 7.12 -0.93
N GLU A 62 9.10 6.63 -0.43
CA GLU A 62 8.87 6.21 0.95
C GLU A 62 9.77 5.03 1.28
N LYS A 63 9.87 4.01 0.42
CA LYS A 63 10.84 2.92 0.63
C LYS A 63 12.27 3.44 0.74
N LYS A 64 12.65 4.40 -0.10
CA LYS A 64 13.98 5.02 -0.06
C LYS A 64 14.19 5.89 1.20
N LEU A 65 13.16 6.61 1.64
CA LEU A 65 13.16 7.41 2.87
C LEU A 65 13.24 6.51 4.12
N LEU A 66 12.53 5.38 4.15
CA LEU A 66 12.54 4.42 5.26
C LEU A 66 13.92 3.77 5.44
N GLU A 67 14.68 3.61 4.36
CA GLU A 67 16.06 3.10 4.39
C GLU A 67 17.10 4.14 4.81
N GLN A 68 16.78 5.44 4.78
CA GLN A 68 17.69 6.49 5.20
C GLN A 68 17.94 6.45 6.71
N SER A 69 19.10 6.97 7.11
CA SER A 69 19.49 7.12 8.50
C SER A 69 18.68 8.22 9.18
N VAL A 70 18.39 8.05 10.48
CA VAL A 70 17.73 9.08 11.31
C VAL A 70 18.50 10.40 11.38
N GLU A 71 19.79 10.41 11.02
CA GLU A 71 20.63 11.60 10.91
C GLU A 71 20.20 12.53 9.76
N GLU A 72 19.62 11.97 8.69
CA GLU A 72 19.15 12.74 7.52
C GLU A 72 17.88 13.55 7.84
N LEU A 73 17.17 13.22 8.91
CA LEU A 73 16.00 13.98 9.38
C LEU A 73 16.35 15.37 9.96
N GLY A 74 17.65 15.71 10.07
CA GLY A 74 18.08 17.04 10.53
C GLY A 74 17.67 17.37 11.97
N LEU A 75 17.54 16.35 12.82
CA LEU A 75 17.25 16.51 14.24
C LEU A 75 18.50 17.01 15.00
N SER A 76 18.28 17.60 16.17
CA SER A 76 19.38 18.01 17.06
C SER A 76 20.17 16.79 17.56
N ALA A 77 21.45 16.97 17.91
CA ALA A 77 22.35 15.88 18.32
C ALA A 77 21.84 15.05 19.52
N VAL A 78 21.02 15.63 20.40
CA VAL A 78 20.48 14.95 21.59
C VAL A 78 19.47 13.84 21.22
N PRO A 79 18.36 14.12 20.50
CA PRO A 79 17.43 13.07 20.07
C PRO A 79 18.07 12.05 19.14
N VAL A 80 18.99 12.44 18.25
CA VAL A 80 19.73 11.49 17.38
C VAL A 80 20.55 10.49 18.21
N LYS A 81 21.25 10.99 19.25
CA LYS A 81 22.05 10.14 20.15
C LYS A 81 21.16 9.21 20.97
N ALA A 82 20.01 9.70 21.43
CA ALA A 82 19.03 8.89 22.15
C ALA A 82 18.47 7.75 21.28
N LEU A 83 18.06 8.05 20.05
CA LEU A 83 17.59 7.06 19.07
C LEU A 83 18.67 6.01 18.78
N ARG A 84 19.91 6.44 18.52
CA ARG A 84 21.04 5.53 18.26
C ARG A 84 21.34 4.63 19.47
N SER A 85 21.23 5.16 20.69
CA SER A 85 21.44 4.39 21.93
C SER A 85 20.36 3.34 22.17
N SER A 86 19.16 3.54 21.62
CA SER A 86 18.05 2.58 21.64
C SER A 86 18.06 1.61 20.44
N GLY A 87 19.10 1.64 19.62
CA GLY A 87 19.25 0.76 18.46
C GLY A 87 18.52 1.22 17.20
N ILE A 88 17.87 2.40 17.23
CA ILE A 88 17.12 2.96 16.10
C ILE A 88 18.11 3.72 15.22
N LYS A 89 18.41 3.18 14.03
CA LYS A 89 19.36 3.77 13.08
C LYS A 89 18.68 4.27 11.82
N LYS A 90 17.61 3.60 11.38
CA LYS A 90 16.86 3.94 10.18
C LYS A 90 15.53 4.62 10.50
N ILE A 91 15.02 5.38 9.53
CA ILE A 91 13.69 6.00 9.64
C ILE A 91 12.59 4.92 9.70
N GLY A 92 12.77 3.78 9.02
CA GLY A 92 11.86 2.63 9.13
C GLY A 92 11.69 2.10 10.55
N ASP A 93 12.81 1.84 11.25
CA ASP A 93 12.81 1.36 12.64
C ASP A 93 12.07 2.32 13.59
N LEU A 94 12.14 3.62 13.27
CA LEU A 94 11.52 4.69 14.05
C LEU A 94 9.99 4.74 13.85
N VAL A 95 9.51 4.50 12.62
CA VAL A 95 8.07 4.42 12.32
C VAL A 95 7.45 3.17 12.94
N GLU A 96 8.17 2.04 12.99
CA GLU A 96 7.71 0.79 13.61
C GLU A 96 7.63 0.86 15.15
N LYS A 97 8.58 1.55 15.79
CA LYS A 97 8.61 1.73 17.25
C LYS A 97 7.40 2.53 17.77
N GLY A 98 6.90 3.48 16.98
CA GLY A 98 5.74 4.31 17.32
C GLY A 98 5.99 5.32 18.45
N SER A 99 5.13 6.34 18.56
CA SER A 99 5.35 7.51 19.42
C SER A 99 5.47 7.17 20.92
N LYS A 100 4.73 6.16 21.39
CA LYS A 100 4.70 5.73 22.80
C LYS A 100 6.01 5.09 23.26
N GLU A 101 6.69 4.32 22.39
CA GLU A 101 7.97 3.72 22.75
C GLU A 101 9.11 4.73 22.68
N LEU A 102 9.03 5.70 21.77
CA LEU A 102 10.02 6.76 21.65
C LEU A 102 10.07 7.64 22.91
N LEU A 103 8.94 7.91 23.56
CA LEU A 103 8.89 8.64 24.84
C LEU A 103 9.50 7.88 26.03
N LYS A 104 9.66 6.56 25.94
CA LYS A 104 10.31 5.75 26.98
C LYS A 104 11.84 5.79 26.87
N ILE A 105 12.39 6.34 25.78
CA ILE A 105 13.83 6.40 25.55
C ILE A 105 14.44 7.48 26.46
N GLN A 106 15.53 7.11 27.13
CA GLN A 106 16.29 8.02 27.99
C GLN A 106 16.82 9.20 27.17
N ASN A 107 16.56 10.44 27.62
CA ASN A 107 16.88 11.69 26.92
C ASN A 107 16.04 11.98 25.65
N PHE A 108 14.89 11.29 25.46
CA PHE A 108 13.92 11.58 24.42
C PHE A 108 12.60 12.09 25.03
N GLY A 109 12.42 13.42 25.04
CA GLY A 109 11.24 14.06 25.63
C GLY A 109 10.20 14.54 24.62
N GLU A 110 9.05 15.02 25.10
CA GLU A 110 7.92 15.51 24.30
C GLU A 110 8.33 16.58 23.25
N LYS A 111 9.23 17.51 23.62
CA LYS A 111 9.76 18.51 22.69
C LYS A 111 10.56 17.92 21.53
N SER A 112 11.19 16.76 21.73
CA SER A 112 11.91 16.04 20.67
C SER A 112 10.95 15.25 19.79
N LEU A 113 9.92 14.66 20.39
CA LEU A 113 8.85 13.96 19.66
C LEU A 113 8.11 14.92 18.71
N GLN A 114 7.67 16.09 19.18
CA GLN A 114 6.99 17.06 18.32
C GLN A 114 7.87 17.53 17.14
N LYS A 115 9.17 17.71 17.36
CA LYS A 115 10.11 18.06 16.28
C LYS A 115 10.26 16.94 15.27
N LEU A 116 10.32 15.70 15.74
CA LEU A 116 10.38 14.51 14.91
C LEU A 116 9.09 14.36 14.08
N GLU A 117 7.91 14.47 14.69
CA GLU A 117 6.63 14.39 13.99
C GLU A 117 6.50 15.45 12.90
N LYS A 118 6.93 16.69 13.21
CA LYS A 118 6.95 17.76 12.22
C LYS A 118 7.88 17.42 11.04
N LYS A 119 9.07 16.87 11.31
CA LYS A 119 10.04 16.48 10.26
C LYS A 119 9.55 15.30 9.43
N LEU A 120 8.93 14.30 10.06
CA LEU A 120 8.31 13.19 9.35
C LEU A 120 7.17 13.66 8.45
N ALA A 121 6.32 14.57 8.95
CA ALA A 121 5.24 15.16 8.17
C ALA A 121 5.77 15.97 6.96
N GLU A 122 6.89 16.68 7.10
CA GLU A 122 7.58 17.35 5.99
C GLU A 122 8.08 16.33 4.93
N CYS A 123 8.46 15.12 5.35
CA CYS A 123 8.84 14.01 4.46
C CYS A 123 7.65 13.18 3.96
N GLY A 124 6.41 13.52 4.36
CA GLY A 124 5.20 12.78 4.02
C GLY A 124 5.03 11.45 4.77
N LEU A 125 5.78 11.25 5.85
CA LEU A 125 5.73 10.07 6.73
C LEU A 125 4.98 10.41 8.03
N SER A 126 4.40 9.39 8.66
CA SER A 126 3.73 9.49 9.96
C SER A 126 4.18 8.34 10.86
N LEU A 127 4.22 8.60 12.16
CA LEU A 127 4.47 7.54 13.15
C LEU A 127 3.24 6.64 13.25
N SER A 128 3.47 5.34 13.49
CA SER A 128 2.38 4.45 13.86
C SER A 128 1.80 4.92 15.20
N GLU A 129 0.51 5.28 15.22
CA GLU A 129 -0.24 5.45 16.45
C GLU A 129 -0.39 4.06 17.07
N GLY A 130 0.56 3.68 17.92
CA GLY A 130 0.48 2.43 18.67
C GLY A 130 -0.88 2.35 19.36
N GLU A 131 -1.69 1.39 18.93
CA GLU A 131 -3.09 1.19 19.31
C GLU A 131 -3.28 1.39 20.82
N ILE A 132 -4.32 2.16 21.16
CA ILE A 132 -4.85 2.22 22.52
C ILE A 132 -5.73 0.98 22.65
N SER A 133 -5.31 0.04 23.51
CA SER A 133 -6.22 -0.97 24.05
C SER A 133 -7.24 -0.34 24.98
#